data_AF-A0AA40VN26-F1
#
_entry.id   AF-A0AA40VN26-F1
#
_cell.length_a   1.000
_cell.length_b   1.000
_cell.length_c   1.000
_cell.angle_alpha   90.00
_cell.angle_beta   90.00
_cell.angle_gamma   90.00
#
_symmetry.space_group_name_H-M   'P 1'
#
loop_
_entity.id
_entity.type
_entity.pdbx_description
1 polymer ?
#
loop_
_entity_poly.entity_id
_entity_poly.type
_entity_poly.pdbx_seq_one_letter_code
_entity_poly.pdbx_strand_id
1 'polypeptide(L)'
;MSTSSQDAQLQLDALVAAGVQKRDVFADVTSGSKTAIERRGMKKLLEHAEAGDTVVVWRVDRLGRSLIDVLNTVNLLRERGIHVRSVSDG
;
A
#
# COMPACT_ATOMS: atom_id res chain seq x y z
N MET A 1 -8.49 6.46 24.88
CA MET A 1 -8.01 7.42 23.87
C MET A 1 -7.14 6.67 22.89
N SER A 2 -7.43 6.84 21.61
CA SER A 2 -7.28 5.83 20.57
C SER A 2 -5.89 5.87 19.91
N THR A 3 -5.04 4.90 20.27
CA THR A 3 -3.72 4.65 19.66
C THR A 3 -3.78 4.57 18.13
N SER A 4 -4.87 4.02 17.59
CA SER A 4 -5.09 3.84 16.15
C SER A 4 -5.05 5.13 15.32
N SER A 5 -5.44 6.28 15.88
CA SER A 5 -5.40 7.56 15.16
C SER A 5 -3.99 8.16 15.11
N GLN A 6 -3.18 7.92 16.14
CA GLN A 6 -1.78 8.38 16.16
C GLN A 6 -0.93 7.59 15.16
N ASP A 7 -1.14 6.28 15.09
CA ASP A 7 -0.44 5.40 14.14
C ASP A 7 -0.76 5.73 12.67
N ALA A 8 -2.01 6.10 12.38
CA ALA A 8 -2.43 6.48 11.04
C ALA A 8 -1.80 7.81 10.58
N GLN A 9 -1.67 8.76 11.51
CA GLN A 9 -1.07 10.06 11.22
C GLN A 9 0.43 9.94 10.90
N LEU A 10 1.16 9.12 11.66
CA LEU A 10 2.59 8.86 11.42
C LEU A 10 2.84 8.21 10.05
N GLN A 11 1.99 7.25 9.66
CA GLN A 11 2.07 6.60 8.35
C GLN A 11 1.79 7.59 7.21
N LEU A 12 0.78 8.45 7.38
CA LEU A 12 0.44 9.48 6.41
C LEU A 12 1.58 10.47 6.24
N ASP A 13 2.13 10.97 7.34
CA ASP A 13 3.19 11.98 7.32
C ASP A 13 4.45 11.44 6.63
N ALA A 14 4.77 10.16 6.81
CA ALA A 14 5.91 9.56 6.14
C ALA A 14 5.68 9.25 4.65
N LEU A 15 4.46 8.91 4.24
CA LEU A 15 4.12 8.81 2.81
C LEU A 15 4.23 10.17 2.12
N VAL A 16 3.77 11.23 2.79
CA VAL A 16 3.91 12.61 2.30
C VAL A 16 5.38 13.02 2.24
N ALA A 17 6.18 12.69 3.25
CA ALA A 17 7.62 12.93 3.25
C ALA A 17 8.36 12.19 2.12
N ALA A 18 7.85 11.03 1.70
CA ALA A 18 8.37 10.29 0.55
C ALA A 18 7.95 10.86 -0.82
N GLY A 19 7.16 11.94 -0.84
CA GLY A 19 6.71 12.63 -2.06
C GLY A 19 5.32 12.19 -2.56
N VAL A 20 4.59 11.36 -1.81
CA VAL A 20 3.22 10.98 -2.16
C VAL A 20 2.27 12.12 -1.83
N GLN A 21 1.48 12.60 -2.79
CA GLN A 21 0.49 13.63 -2.52
C GLN A 21 -0.64 13.04 -1.68
N LYS A 22 -1.13 13.79 -0.67
CA LYS A 22 -2.18 13.32 0.24
C LYS A 22 -3.43 12.78 -0.48
N ARG A 23 -3.75 13.31 -1.67
CA ARG A 23 -4.87 12.87 -2.51
C ARG A 23 -4.69 11.46 -3.11
N ASP A 24 -3.44 11.02 -3.25
CA ASP A 24 -3.05 9.73 -3.83
C ASP A 24 -2.72 8.70 -2.74
N VAL A 25 -2.97 9.04 -1.46
CA VAL A 25 -2.82 8.14 -0.33
C VAL A 25 -4.10 7.35 -0.12
N PHE A 26 -4.00 6.03 -0.34
CA PHE A 26 -5.10 5.10 -0.09
C PHE A 26 -4.81 4.31 1.19
N ALA A 27 -5.55 4.60 2.26
CA ALA A 27 -5.51 3.83 3.49
C ALA A 27 -6.55 2.70 3.46
N ASP A 28 -6.15 1.50 3.85
CA ASP A 28 -7.05 0.36 4.00
C ASP A 28 -7.05 -0.11 5.46
N VAL A 29 -8.18 0.06 6.15
CA VAL A 29 -8.37 -0.49 7.49
C VAL A 29 -8.79 -1.95 7.33
N THR A 30 -7.82 -2.85 7.30
CA THR A 30 -8.08 -4.29 7.28
C THR A 30 -8.63 -4.71 8.64
N SER A 31 -9.96 -4.82 8.75
CA SER A 31 -10.65 -5.44 9.90
C SER A 31 -11.09 -6.88 9.62
N GLY A 32 -10.53 -7.56 8.60
CA GLY A 32 -11.02 -8.89 8.23
C GLY A 32 -10.16 -9.67 7.24
N SER A 33 -10.50 -10.96 7.11
CA SER A 33 -9.78 -12.08 6.47
C SER A 33 -9.52 -12.00 4.96
N LYS A 34 -9.61 -10.82 4.34
CA LYS A 34 -9.57 -10.67 2.87
C LYS A 34 -8.13 -10.62 2.33
N THR A 35 -7.91 -11.26 1.19
CA THR A 35 -6.62 -11.19 0.47
C THR A 35 -6.38 -9.77 -0.05
N ALA A 36 -5.12 -9.41 -0.31
CA ALA A 36 -4.76 -8.04 -0.68
C ALA A 36 -5.54 -7.49 -1.88
N ILE A 37 -5.76 -8.33 -2.90
CA ILE A 37 -6.50 -7.97 -4.12
C ILE A 37 -8.00 -7.76 -3.89
N GLU A 38 -8.55 -8.32 -2.82
CA GLU A 38 -9.96 -8.16 -2.44
C GLU A 38 -10.21 -6.90 -1.62
N ARG A 39 -9.14 -6.25 -1.14
CA ARG A 39 -9.22 -5.02 -0.37
C ARG A 39 -9.63 -3.86 -1.27
N ARG A 40 -10.53 -3.01 -0.76
CA ARG A 40 -11.11 -1.90 -1.55
C ARG A 40 -10.06 -0.87 -1.94
N GLY A 41 -9.08 -0.62 -1.07
CA GLY A 41 -7.93 0.26 -1.35
C GLY A 41 -7.03 -0.29 -2.45
N MET A 42 -6.74 -1.60 -2.45
CA MET A 42 -5.95 -2.23 -3.51
C MET A 42 -6.64 -2.16 -4.87
N LYS A 43 -7.96 -2.42 -4.92
CA LYS A 43 -8.73 -2.29 -6.16
C LYS A 43 -8.66 -0.86 -6.72
N LYS A 44 -8.92 0.15 -5.88
CA LYS A 44 -8.81 1.55 -6.29
C LYS A 44 -7.42 1.93 -6.78
N LEU A 45 -6.38 1.44 -6.10
CA LEU A 45 -5.00 1.63 -6.51
C LEU A 45 -4.74 1.02 -7.88
N LEU A 46 -5.23 -0.20 -8.14
CA LEU A 46 -5.11 -0.86 -9.44
C LEU A 46 -5.97 -0.24 -10.55
N GLU A 47 -7.01 0.51 -10.19
CA GLU A 47 -7.82 1.31 -11.12
C GLU A 47 -7.15 2.65 -11.47
N HIS A 48 -6.33 3.19 -10.56
CA HIS A 48 -5.70 4.50 -10.72
C HIS A 48 -4.26 4.42 -11.25
N ALA A 49 -3.51 3.38 -10.89
CA ALA A 49 -2.12 3.22 -11.27
C ALA A 49 -1.98 2.69 -12.69
N GLU A 50 -1.15 3.37 -13.48
CA GLU A 50 -0.81 2.99 -14.85
C GLU A 50 0.63 2.48 -14.94
N ALA A 51 1.00 1.91 -16.09
CA ALA A 51 2.35 1.44 -16.33
C ALA A 51 3.35 2.62 -16.26
N GLY A 52 4.42 2.46 -15.47
CA GLY A 52 5.39 3.51 -15.18
C GLY A 52 5.16 4.23 -13.84
N ASP A 53 3.98 4.05 -13.22
CA ASP A 53 3.72 4.60 -11.89
C ASP A 53 4.47 3.85 -10.79
N THR A 54 4.69 4.53 -9.67
CA THR A 54 5.29 3.94 -8.47
C THR A 54 4.29 3.93 -7.31
N VAL A 55 3.94 2.73 -6.89
CA VAL A 55 3.16 2.48 -5.67
C VAL A 55 4.08 2.50 -4.47
N VAL A 56 3.87 3.47 -3.59
CA VAL A 56 4.63 3.63 -2.36
C VAL A 56 3.85 3.02 -1.19
N VAL A 57 4.49 2.12 -0.46
CA VAL A 57 3.91 1.42 0.69
C VAL A 57 4.72 1.68 1.95
N TRP A 58 4.06 1.70 3.10
CA TRP A 58 4.73 1.83 4.40
C TRP A 58 5.74 0.69 4.63
N ARG A 59 5.25 -0.56 4.61
CA ARG A 59 6.09 -1.77 4.60
C ARG A 59 5.56 -2.77 3.59
N VAL A 60 6.47 -3.52 2.98
CA VAL A 60 6.13 -4.53 1.96
C VAL A 60 5.24 -5.64 2.55
N ASP A 61 5.46 -6.04 3.80
CA ASP A 61 4.63 -7.08 4.46
C ASP A 61 3.15 -6.68 4.62
N ARG A 62 2.81 -5.40 4.55
CA ARG A 62 1.41 -4.93 4.61
C ARG A 62 0.63 -5.21 3.32
N LEU A 63 1.33 -5.55 2.24
CA LEU A 63 0.73 -5.95 0.97
C LEU A 63 0.11 -7.34 0.99
N GLY A 64 0.31 -8.15 2.03
CA GLY A 64 -0.24 -9.50 2.11
C GLY A 64 -0.39 -9.97 3.55
N ARG A 65 -0.88 -11.19 3.76
CA ARG A 65 -0.92 -11.85 5.08
C ARG A 65 0.15 -12.94 5.23
N SER A 66 0.78 -13.31 4.12
CA SER A 66 1.86 -14.28 4.01
C SER A 66 2.88 -13.80 2.99
N LEU A 67 4.09 -14.35 3.02
CA LEU A 67 5.12 -14.04 2.03
C LEU A 67 4.64 -14.33 0.60
N ILE A 68 3.89 -15.42 0.40
CA ILE A 68 3.34 -15.79 -0.91
C ILE A 68 2.34 -14.75 -1.40
N ASP A 69 1.45 -14.25 -0.53
CA ASP A 69 0.48 -13.21 -0.91
C ASP A 69 1.17 -11.89 -1.27
N VAL A 70 2.21 -11.52 -0.51
CA VAL A 70 3.02 -10.34 -0.78
C VAL A 70 3.69 -10.47 -2.15
N LEU A 71 4.35 -11.60 -2.41
CA LEU A 71 5.02 -11.87 -3.68
C LEU A 71 4.04 -11.84 -4.85
N ASN A 72 2.87 -12.47 -4.72
CA ASN A 72 1.83 -12.44 -5.76
C ASN A 72 1.35 -11.01 -6.04
N THR A 73 1.19 -10.20 -4.99
CA THR A 73 0.76 -8.80 -5.13
C THR A 73 1.83 -7.94 -5.80
N VAL A 74 3.10 -8.12 -5.42
CA VAL A 74 4.23 -7.42 -6.03
C VAL A 74 4.42 -7.84 -7.49
N ASN A 75 4.28 -9.13 -7.80
CA ASN A 75 4.37 -9.63 -9.16
C ASN A 75 3.23 -9.08 -10.03
N LEU A 76 1.99 -9.07 -9.53
CA LEU A 76 0.85 -8.47 -10.24
C LEU A 76 1.10 -6.99 -10.60
N LEU A 77 1.64 -6.21 -9.66
CA LEU A 77 1.99 -4.81 -9.91
C LEU A 77 3.11 -4.70 -10.95
N ARG A 78 4.15 -5.52 -10.84
CA ARG A 78 5.25 -5.57 -11.82
C ARG A 78 4.80 -5.97 -13.22
N GLU A 79 3.92 -6.96 -13.35
CA GLU A 79 3.36 -7.41 -14.63
C GLU A 79 2.55 -6.30 -15.32
N ARG A 80 1.96 -5.39 -14.54
CA ARG A 80 1.30 -4.18 -15.03
C ARG A 80 2.26 -3.01 -15.32
N GLY A 81 3.56 -3.21 -15.16
CA GLY A 81 4.57 -2.15 -15.32
C GLY A 81 4.61 -1.15 -14.18
N ILE A 82 3.99 -1.46 -13.03
CA ILE A 82 3.95 -0.60 -11.85
C ILE A 82 5.12 -0.95 -10.93
N HIS A 83 5.83 0.08 -10.46
CA HIS A 83 6.94 -0.07 -9.51
C HIS A 83 6.42 -0.07 -8.07
N VAL A 84 7.06 -0.84 -7.19
CA VAL A 84 6.71 -0.89 -5.76
C VAL A 84 7.91 -0.38 -4.96
N ARG A 85 7.67 0.59 -4.08
CA ARG A 85 8.67 1.17 -3.19
C ARG A 85 8.18 1.18 -1.75
N SER A 86 8.99 0.71 -0.82
CA SER A 86 8.75 0.83 0.62
C SER A 86 9.39 2.09 1.20
N VAL A 87 8.76 2.68 2.23
CA VAL A 87 9.31 3.85 2.95
C VAL A 87 9.90 3.52 4.32
N SER A 88 9.63 2.32 4.86
CA SER A 88 10.17 1.88 6.15
C SER A 88 11.02 0.61 6.05
N ASP A 89 11.54 0.30 4.87
CA ASP A 89 12.58 -0.72 4.71
C ASP A 89 13.92 -0.08 5.09
N GLY A 90 14.17 -0.08 6.40
CA GLY A 90 15.36 0.43 7.08
C GLY A 90 15.46 -0.21 8.46
#